data_AF-A0A699L3P0-F1
#
_entry.id   AF-A0A699L3P0-F1
#
_cell.length_a   1.000
_cell.length_b   1.000
_cell.length_c   1.000
_cell.angle_alpha   90.00
_cell.angle_beta   90.00
_cell.angle_gamma   90.00
#
_symmetry.space_group_name_H-M   'P 1'
#
loop_
_entity.id
_entity.type
_entity.pdbx_description
1 polymer ?
#
loop_
_entity_poly.entity_id
_entity_poly.type
_entity_poly.pdbx_seq_one_letter_code
_entity_poly.pdbx_strand_id
1 'polypeptide(L)'
;MATREYLEDQDAEEPDDYVISLITQITRRDEVIAPFIAPTKRNYVFGGICAVASHASIKALAEMKQINLFGVQQICRNTIALEQALSAIPSIDSESVQTKLDHVRTYYELLNLPVEALFAFITEHDSLFTPIEYYNLLKVQVPGREVPDDAKARMADILPV
;
A
#
# COMPACT_ATOMS: atom_id res chain seq x y z
N MET A 1 -15.36 16.32 -7.32
CA MET A 1 -15.13 15.42 -6.17
C MET A 1 -14.76 14.09 -6.75
N ALA A 2 -13.50 13.67 -6.67
CA ALA A 2 -13.09 12.38 -7.19
C ALA A 2 -13.87 11.28 -6.45
N THR A 3 -14.48 10.37 -7.18
CA THR A 3 -15.17 9.21 -6.63
C THR A 3 -14.16 8.44 -5.80
N ARG A 4 -14.44 8.24 -4.51
CA ARG A 4 -13.57 7.52 -3.56
C ARG A 4 -13.70 6.00 -3.73
N GLU A 5 -13.96 5.56 -4.95
CA GLU A 5 -14.22 4.17 -5.32
C GLU A 5 -13.07 3.71 -6.20
N TYR A 6 -12.50 2.55 -5.87
CA TYR A 6 -11.39 1.94 -6.58
C TYR A 6 -11.84 0.58 -7.11
N LEU A 7 -12.70 0.64 -8.13
CA LEU A 7 -13.38 -0.51 -8.71
C LEU A 7 -12.85 -0.72 -10.12
N GLU A 8 -12.05 -1.76 -10.29
CA GLU A 8 -11.49 -2.13 -11.59
C GLU A 8 -12.32 -3.26 -12.21
N ASP A 9 -12.46 -3.26 -13.54
CA ASP A 9 -13.27 -4.25 -14.26
C ASP A 9 -12.48 -5.51 -14.64
N GLN A 10 -11.15 -5.45 -14.60
CA GLN A 10 -10.26 -6.52 -15.05
C GLN A 10 -8.94 -6.54 -14.27
N ASP A 11 -8.20 -7.64 -14.38
CA ASP A 11 -6.89 -7.80 -13.76
C ASP A 11 -5.89 -6.73 -14.26
N ALA A 12 -5.03 -6.32 -13.33
CA ALA A 12 -3.95 -5.37 -13.53
C ALA A 12 -2.77 -5.97 -14.31
N GLU A 13 -2.74 -5.79 -15.63
CA GLU A 13 -1.57 -6.17 -16.45
C GLU A 13 -0.40 -5.20 -16.28
N GLU A 14 -0.70 -3.90 -16.19
CA GLU A 14 0.27 -2.81 -16.08
C GLU A 14 -0.03 -1.91 -14.87
N PRO A 15 0.98 -1.25 -14.28
CA PRO A 15 0.75 -0.21 -13.28
C PRO A 15 0.02 1.00 -13.89
N ASP A 16 -0.67 1.79 -13.07
CA ASP A 16 -1.39 2.97 -13.52
C ASP A 16 -0.47 4.00 -14.18
N ASP A 17 -0.99 4.72 -15.17
CA ASP A 17 -0.28 5.80 -15.87
C ASP A 17 0.36 6.82 -14.92
N TYR A 18 -0.31 7.17 -13.83
CA TYR A 18 0.22 8.10 -12.82
C TYR A 18 1.42 7.53 -12.07
N VAL A 19 1.44 6.21 -11.82
CA VAL A 19 2.56 5.50 -11.19
C VAL A 19 3.72 5.39 -12.18
N ILE A 20 3.44 5.06 -13.44
CA ILE A 20 4.45 5.06 -14.52
C ILE A 20 5.08 6.44 -14.66
N SER A 21 4.26 7.51 -14.66
CA SER A 21 4.73 8.89 -14.74
C SER A 21 5.61 9.26 -13.54
N LEU A 22 5.20 8.88 -12.33
CA LEU A 22 5.97 9.10 -11.10
C LEU A 22 7.34 8.39 -11.18
N ILE A 23 7.34 7.11 -11.53
CA ILE A 23 8.56 6.30 -11.71
C ILE A 23 9.49 6.96 -12.72
N THR A 24 8.97 7.34 -13.89
CA THR A 24 9.73 7.99 -14.97
C THR A 24 10.36 9.31 -14.49
N GLN A 25 9.65 10.09 -13.67
CA GLN A 25 10.18 11.32 -13.10
C GLN A 25 11.29 11.03 -12.08
N ILE A 26 11.12 10.04 -11.20
CA ILE A 26 12.13 9.67 -10.20
C ILE A 26 13.41 9.21 -10.88
N THR A 27 13.33 8.24 -11.79
CA THR A 27 14.50 7.65 -12.48
C THR A 27 15.24 8.71 -13.29
N ARG A 28 14.53 9.51 -14.08
CA ARG A 28 15.13 10.60 -14.86
C ARG A 28 15.81 11.63 -13.98
N ARG A 29 15.25 11.96 -12.82
CA ARG A 29 15.86 12.94 -11.89
C ARG A 29 17.12 12.37 -11.26
N ASP A 30 17.11 11.10 -10.90
CA ASP A 30 18.29 10.41 -10.38
C ASP A 30 19.43 10.39 -11.41
N GLU A 31 19.14 10.02 -12.65
CA GLU A 31 20.11 10.02 -13.76
C GLU A 31 20.74 11.40 -13.99
N VAL A 32 19.92 12.46 -13.99
CA VAL A 32 20.39 13.84 -14.25
C VAL A 32 21.32 14.32 -13.13
N ILE A 33 21.04 13.99 -11.87
CA ILE A 33 21.85 14.47 -10.74
C ILE A 33 23.04 13.56 -10.40
N ALA A 34 23.03 12.30 -10.87
CA ALA A 34 24.05 11.29 -10.57
C ALA A 34 25.50 11.75 -10.78
N PRO A 35 25.86 12.48 -11.86
CA PRO A 35 27.24 12.93 -12.08
C PRO A 35 27.68 14.05 -11.13
N PHE A 36 26.73 14.76 -10.51
CA PHE A 36 27.00 16.00 -9.78
C PHE A 36 26.91 15.83 -8.26
N ILE A 37 26.29 14.75 -7.78
CA ILE A 37 25.95 14.55 -6.38
C ILE A 37 26.41 13.17 -5.90
N ALA A 38 27.13 13.15 -4.77
CA ALA A 38 27.60 11.91 -4.15
C ALA A 38 26.44 10.97 -3.76
N PRO A 39 26.65 9.63 -3.77
CA PRO A 39 25.60 8.65 -3.48
C PRO A 39 24.88 8.87 -2.14
N THR A 40 25.59 9.27 -1.08
CA THR A 40 24.98 9.55 0.23
C THR A 40 23.96 10.68 0.19
N LYS A 41 24.22 11.72 -0.61
CA LYS A 41 23.28 12.84 -0.82
C LYS A 41 22.13 12.44 -1.74
N ARG A 42 22.36 11.57 -2.74
CA ARG A 42 21.28 11.00 -3.56
C ARG A 42 20.36 10.10 -2.74
N ASN A 43 20.90 9.29 -1.82
CA ASN A 43 20.11 8.52 -0.87
C ASN A 43 19.24 9.43 0.00
N TYR A 44 19.79 10.58 0.45
CA TYR A 44 18.99 11.57 1.18
C TYR A 44 17.82 12.13 0.35
N VAL A 45 17.99 12.32 -0.96
CA VAL A 45 16.94 12.83 -1.86
C VAL A 45 15.88 11.78 -2.16
N PHE A 46 16.28 10.55 -2.50
CA PHE A 46 15.35 9.52 -3.02
C PHE A 46 15.03 8.38 -2.04
N GLY A 47 15.90 8.09 -1.08
CA GLY A 47 15.77 6.94 -0.17
C GLY A 47 14.56 7.01 0.77
N GLY A 48 13.99 8.20 0.96
CA GLY A 48 12.75 8.39 1.72
C GLY A 48 11.47 8.07 0.95
N ILE A 49 11.52 7.93 -0.39
CA ILE A 49 10.31 7.80 -1.23
C ILE A 49 9.51 6.57 -0.86
N CYS A 50 10.15 5.42 -0.64
CA CYS A 50 9.45 4.19 -0.25
C CYS A 50 8.66 4.34 1.06
N ALA A 51 9.20 5.09 2.04
CA ALA A 51 8.53 5.32 3.32
C ALA A 51 7.31 6.23 3.15
N VAL A 52 7.46 7.30 2.38
CA VAL A 52 6.35 8.23 2.09
C VAL A 52 5.26 7.52 1.28
N ALA A 53 5.64 6.76 0.26
CA ALA A 53 4.71 5.98 -0.57
C ALA A 53 3.97 4.94 0.25
N SER A 54 4.68 4.20 1.12
CA SER A 54 4.08 3.20 2.00
C SER A 54 3.04 3.82 2.94
N HIS A 55 3.44 4.88 3.66
CA HIS A 55 2.53 5.58 4.57
C HIS A 55 1.33 6.19 3.86
N ALA A 56 1.54 6.83 2.71
CA ALA A 56 0.47 7.41 1.91
C ALA A 56 -0.51 6.35 1.40
N SER A 57 -0.01 5.19 0.96
CA SER A 57 -0.83 4.10 0.44
C SER A 57 -1.71 3.49 1.53
N ILE A 58 -1.15 3.20 2.72
CA ILE A 58 -1.93 2.68 3.84
C ILE A 58 -2.99 3.69 4.29
N LYS A 59 -2.61 4.97 4.40
CA LYS A 59 -3.53 6.05 4.79
C LYS A 59 -4.65 6.27 3.77
N ALA A 60 -4.39 6.07 2.48
CA ALA A 60 -5.40 6.26 1.43
C ALA A 60 -6.63 5.37 1.64
N LEU A 61 -6.47 4.15 2.18
CA LEU A 61 -7.59 3.25 2.44
C LEU A 61 -8.65 3.87 3.36
N ALA A 62 -8.23 4.66 4.35
CA ALA A 62 -9.15 5.31 5.30
C ALA A 62 -10.14 6.26 4.61
N GLU A 63 -9.76 6.80 3.45
CA GLU A 63 -10.55 7.70 2.63
C GLU A 63 -11.32 6.98 1.51
N MET A 64 -10.99 5.73 1.20
CA MET A 64 -11.72 4.91 0.23
C MET A 64 -13.09 4.53 0.76
N LYS A 65 -14.10 4.64 -0.10
CA LYS A 65 -15.45 4.12 0.14
C LYS A 65 -15.51 2.64 -0.19
N GLN A 66 -14.96 2.27 -1.34
CA GLN A 66 -15.09 0.92 -1.88
C GLN A 66 -13.86 0.54 -2.69
N ILE A 67 -13.49 -0.74 -2.62
CA ILE A 67 -12.43 -1.35 -3.43
C ILE A 67 -12.80 -2.80 -3.73
N ASN A 68 -12.54 -3.27 -4.95
CA ASN A 68 -12.76 -4.67 -5.33
C ASN A 68 -11.43 -5.44 -5.45
N LEU A 69 -11.52 -6.75 -5.70
CA LEU A 69 -10.35 -7.62 -5.85
C LEU A 69 -9.37 -7.11 -6.92
N PHE A 70 -9.88 -6.69 -8.07
CA PHE A 70 -9.08 -6.14 -9.15
C PHE A 70 -8.38 -4.83 -8.74
N GLY A 71 -9.05 -3.97 -7.97
CA GLY A 71 -8.44 -2.80 -7.36
C GLY A 71 -7.32 -3.14 -6.39
N VAL A 72 -7.48 -4.16 -5.54
CA VAL A 72 -6.40 -4.65 -4.66
C VAL A 72 -5.19 -5.08 -5.50
N GLN A 73 -5.40 -5.84 -6.57
CA GLN A 73 -4.32 -6.27 -7.46
C GLN A 73 -3.65 -5.09 -8.18
N GLN A 74 -4.41 -4.07 -8.63
CA GLN A 74 -3.86 -2.87 -9.24
C GLN A 74 -2.94 -2.12 -8.25
N ILE A 75 -3.34 -2.01 -6.97
CA ILE A 75 -2.48 -1.43 -5.92
C ILE A 75 -1.23 -2.29 -5.70
N CYS A 76 -1.34 -3.61 -5.67
CA CYS A 76 -0.17 -4.49 -5.59
C CYS A 76 0.76 -4.31 -6.80
N ARG A 77 0.22 -4.23 -8.02
CA ARG A 77 0.96 -4.00 -9.26
C ARG A 77 1.69 -2.66 -9.25
N ASN A 78 1.00 -1.59 -8.88
CA ASN A 78 1.55 -0.24 -8.69
C ASN A 78 2.74 -0.27 -7.70
N THR A 79 2.54 -0.95 -6.58
CA THR A 79 3.53 -1.05 -5.51
C THR A 79 4.77 -1.84 -5.96
N ILE A 80 4.59 -2.94 -6.70
CA ILE A 80 5.69 -3.71 -7.29
C ILE A 80 6.48 -2.88 -8.30
N ALA A 81 5.80 -2.13 -9.17
CA ALA A 81 6.47 -1.28 -10.15
C ALA A 81 7.32 -0.19 -9.48
N LEU A 82 6.78 0.44 -8.44
CA LEU A 82 7.51 1.45 -7.65
C LEU A 82 8.71 0.83 -6.92
N GLU A 83 8.55 -0.36 -6.35
CA GLU A 83 9.65 -1.09 -5.70
C GLU A 83 10.78 -1.37 -6.68
N GLN A 84 10.47 -1.94 -7.85
CA GLN A 84 11.47 -2.25 -8.86
C GLN A 84 12.23 -1.01 -9.31
N ALA A 85 11.52 0.11 -9.52
CA ALA A 85 12.12 1.37 -9.91
C ALA A 85 13.05 1.97 -8.84
N LEU A 86 12.62 1.96 -7.58
CA LEU A 86 13.43 2.50 -6.47
C LEU A 86 14.62 1.60 -6.16
N SER A 87 14.43 0.28 -6.14
CA SER A 87 15.48 -0.71 -5.90
C SER A 87 16.55 -0.72 -7.00
N ALA A 88 16.22 -0.24 -8.21
CA ALA A 88 17.19 -0.07 -9.30
C ALA A 88 18.12 1.13 -9.12
N ILE A 89 17.80 2.08 -8.22
CA ILE A 89 18.65 3.25 -7.95
C ILE A 89 19.79 2.84 -7.02
N PRO A 90 21.07 2.84 -7.45
CA PRO A 90 22.16 2.23 -6.67
C PRO A 90 22.44 2.90 -5.31
N SER A 91 22.02 4.15 -5.13
CA SER A 91 22.20 4.87 -3.86
C SER A 91 21.13 4.54 -2.81
N ILE A 92 20.04 3.86 -3.17
CA ILE A 92 18.93 3.55 -2.28
C ILE A 92 19.17 2.16 -1.66
N ASP A 93 18.75 2.02 -0.41
CA ASP A 93 18.71 0.73 0.29
C ASP A 93 17.50 -0.11 -0.18
N SER A 94 17.75 -1.08 -1.07
CA SER A 94 16.73 -1.95 -1.66
C SER A 94 16.00 -2.82 -0.61
N GLU A 95 16.65 -3.21 0.49
CA GLU A 95 16.01 -4.00 1.56
C GLU A 95 14.96 -3.16 2.30
N SER A 96 15.28 -1.90 2.56
CA SER A 96 14.34 -0.95 3.13
C SER A 96 13.17 -0.65 2.20
N VAL A 97 13.43 -0.53 0.89
CA VAL A 97 12.38 -0.35 -0.13
C VAL A 97 11.44 -1.55 -0.15
N GLN A 98 11.99 -2.76 -0.27
CA GLN A 98 11.23 -4.01 -0.30
C GLN A 98 10.35 -4.13 0.95
N THR A 99 10.94 -4.03 2.15
CA THR A 99 10.20 -4.18 3.41
C THR A 99 9.00 -3.22 3.51
N LYS A 100 9.18 -1.94 3.13
CA LYS A 100 8.12 -0.93 3.22
C LYS A 100 7.00 -1.13 2.20
N LEU A 101 7.33 -1.63 1.01
CA LEU A 101 6.37 -1.81 -0.07
C LEU A 101 5.69 -3.18 0.00
N ASP A 102 6.37 -4.22 0.51
CA ASP A 102 5.75 -5.47 0.97
C ASP A 102 4.69 -5.18 2.04
N HIS A 103 4.99 -4.31 3.01
CA HIS A 103 4.05 -3.94 4.05
C HIS A 103 2.73 -3.35 3.50
N VAL A 104 2.79 -2.58 2.40
CA VAL A 104 1.60 -2.08 1.71
C VAL A 104 0.83 -3.22 1.05
N ARG A 105 1.52 -4.11 0.33
CA ARG A 105 0.86 -5.25 -0.34
C ARG A 105 0.16 -6.15 0.66
N THR A 106 0.86 -6.53 1.73
CA THR A 106 0.27 -7.31 2.83
C THR A 106 -1.00 -6.63 3.36
N TYR A 107 -0.97 -5.31 3.61
CA TYR A 107 -2.12 -4.58 4.10
C TYR A 107 -3.33 -4.66 3.17
N TYR A 108 -3.13 -4.43 1.87
CA TYR A 108 -4.21 -4.44 0.89
C TYR A 108 -4.70 -5.87 0.59
N GLU A 109 -3.84 -6.87 0.62
CA GLU A 109 -4.21 -8.28 0.43
C GLU A 109 -5.13 -8.80 1.53
N LEU A 110 -5.09 -8.23 2.74
CA LEU A 110 -6.06 -8.54 3.81
C LEU A 110 -7.51 -8.25 3.42
N LEU A 111 -7.75 -7.36 2.45
CA LEU A 111 -9.10 -7.08 1.94
C LEU A 111 -9.70 -8.25 1.16
N ASN A 112 -8.86 -9.17 0.67
CA ASN A 112 -9.28 -10.37 -0.04
C ASN A 112 -9.72 -11.49 0.92
N LEU A 113 -9.48 -11.33 2.23
CA LEU A 113 -9.91 -12.31 3.22
C LEU A 113 -11.40 -12.15 3.55
N PRO A 114 -12.12 -13.28 3.77
CA PRO A 114 -13.38 -13.25 4.49
C PRO A 114 -13.19 -12.65 5.88
N VAL A 115 -14.24 -12.02 6.43
CA VAL A 115 -14.15 -11.30 7.71
C VAL A 115 -13.68 -12.17 8.87
N GLU A 116 -14.09 -13.44 8.92
CA GLU A 116 -13.62 -14.37 9.95
C GLU A 116 -12.12 -14.66 9.87
N ALA A 117 -11.59 -14.84 8.65
CA ALA A 117 -10.15 -15.04 8.44
C ALA A 117 -9.37 -13.76 8.75
N LEU A 118 -9.94 -12.59 8.48
CA LEU A 118 -9.37 -11.31 8.86
C LEU A 118 -9.28 -11.16 10.38
N PHE A 119 -10.32 -11.53 11.14
CA PHE A 119 -10.26 -11.49 12.60
C PHE A 119 -9.20 -12.43 13.17
N ALA A 120 -9.09 -13.64 12.63
CA ALA A 120 -8.03 -14.58 13.02
C ALA A 120 -6.64 -13.97 12.77
N PHE A 121 -6.42 -13.41 11.57
CA PHE A 121 -5.17 -12.74 11.23
C PHE A 121 -4.84 -11.59 12.20
N ILE A 122 -5.80 -10.72 12.50
CA ILE A 122 -5.60 -9.57 13.41
C ILE A 122 -5.23 -10.06 14.81
N THR A 123 -5.86 -11.13 15.28
CA THR A 123 -5.59 -11.70 16.61
C THR A 123 -4.17 -12.25 16.70
N GLU A 124 -3.67 -12.86 15.62
CA GLU A 124 -2.31 -13.41 15.56
C GLU A 124 -1.24 -12.35 15.29
N HIS A 125 -1.61 -11.20 14.72
CA HIS A 125 -0.71 -10.15 14.23
C HIS A 125 -1.10 -8.75 14.71
N ASP A 126 -1.49 -8.61 15.98
CA ASP A 126 -2.01 -7.37 16.58
C ASP A 126 -1.09 -6.13 16.45
N SER A 127 0.21 -6.36 16.28
CA SER A 127 1.26 -5.33 16.20
C SER A 127 1.79 -5.08 14.79
N LEU A 128 1.30 -5.82 13.78
CA LEU A 128 1.73 -5.64 12.40
C LEU A 128 1.21 -4.32 11.81
N PHE A 129 -0.03 -3.95 12.12
CA PHE A 129 -0.63 -2.66 11.76
C PHE A 129 -1.21 -1.99 13.01
N THR A 130 -1.41 -0.68 12.94
CA THR A 130 -2.05 0.06 14.03
C THR A 130 -3.53 -0.33 14.15
N PRO A 131 -4.15 -0.16 15.34
CA PRO A 131 -5.57 -0.43 15.50
C PRO A 131 -6.42 0.29 14.46
N ILE A 132 -6.16 1.59 14.23
CA ILE A 132 -6.93 2.40 13.26
C ILE A 132 -6.83 1.83 11.84
N GLU A 133 -5.66 1.33 11.44
CA GLU A 133 -5.47 0.67 10.14
C GLU A 133 -6.32 -0.61 10.04
N TYR A 134 -6.33 -1.44 11.08
CA TYR A 134 -7.24 -2.60 11.14
C TYR A 134 -8.72 -2.19 11.09
N TYR A 135 -9.12 -1.11 11.77
CA TYR A 135 -10.48 -0.55 11.65
C TYR A 135 -10.81 -0.11 10.23
N ASN A 136 -9.85 0.43 9.48
CA ASN A 136 -10.06 0.84 8.10
C ASN A 136 -10.33 -0.36 7.17
N LEU A 137 -9.70 -1.51 7.42
CA LEU A 137 -9.92 -2.74 6.65
C LEU A 137 -11.36 -3.26 6.74
N LEU A 138 -12.05 -3.06 7.88
CA LEU A 138 -13.50 -3.37 8.00
C LEU A 138 -14.41 -2.25 7.51
N LYS A 139 -13.96 -1.00 7.59
CA LYS A 139 -14.75 0.18 7.19
C LYS A 139 -14.93 0.26 5.68
N VAL A 140 -13.90 -0.05 4.91
CA VAL A 140 -13.97 0.00 3.44
C VAL A 140 -14.89 -1.10 2.92
N GLN A 141 -15.76 -0.75 1.98
CA GLN A 141 -16.65 -1.73 1.36
C GLN A 141 -15.88 -2.56 0.34
N VAL A 142 -15.96 -3.89 0.45
CA VAL A 142 -15.45 -4.82 -0.55
C VAL A 142 -16.65 -5.57 -1.13
N PRO A 143 -16.95 -5.46 -2.44
CA PRO A 143 -18.06 -6.18 -3.07
C PRO A 143 -18.00 -7.69 -2.75
N GLY A 144 -19.13 -8.26 -2.32
CA GLY A 144 -19.24 -9.68 -1.99
C GLY A 144 -18.67 -10.09 -0.62
N ARG A 145 -18.06 -9.16 0.14
CA ARG A 145 -17.64 -9.42 1.52
C ARG A 145 -18.74 -9.01 2.49
N GLU A 146 -19.33 -9.97 3.17
CA GLU A 146 -20.32 -9.72 4.22
C GLU A 146 -19.61 -9.36 5.53
N VAL A 147 -19.96 -8.20 6.09
CA VAL A 147 -19.46 -7.74 7.40
C VAL A 147 -20.58 -7.92 8.42
N PRO A 148 -20.41 -8.78 9.44
CA PRO A 148 -21.39 -8.96 10.51
C PRO A 148 -21.68 -7.66 11.26
N ASP A 149 -22.91 -7.49 11.76
CA ASP A 149 -23.32 -6.29 12.51
C ASP A 149 -22.51 -6.11 13.81
N ASP A 150 -22.06 -7.21 14.41
CA ASP A 150 -21.24 -7.25 15.63
C ASP A 150 -19.73 -7.10 15.37
N ALA A 151 -19.30 -6.95 14.11
CA ALA A 151 -17.88 -6.89 13.75
C ALA A 151 -17.10 -5.78 14.49
N LYS A 152 -17.74 -4.64 14.75
CA LYS A 152 -17.13 -3.56 15.55
C LYS A 152 -16.91 -3.94 17.01
N ALA A 153 -17.85 -4.68 17.61
CA ALA A 153 -17.72 -5.13 18.99
C ALA A 153 -16.60 -6.16 19.10
N ARG A 154 -16.57 -7.14 18.18
CA ARG A 154 -15.50 -8.14 18.10
C ARG A 154 -14.12 -7.51 17.92
N MET A 155 -14.01 -6.47 17.10
CA MET A 155 -12.74 -5.78 16.92
C MET A 155 -12.29 -4.99 18.15
N ALA A 156 -13.24 -4.45 18.92
CA ALA A 156 -12.93 -3.78 20.19
C ALA A 156 -12.43 -4.77 21.26
N ASP A 157 -12.88 -6.02 21.21
CA ASP A 157 -12.39 -7.09 22.10
C ASP A 157 -10.95 -7.52 21.75
N ILE A 158 -10.59 -7.51 20.46
CA ILE A 158 -9.24 -7.88 19.98
C ILE A 158 -8.25 -6.72 20.12
N LEU A 159 -8.67 -5.51 19.74
CA LEU A 159 -7.86 -4.30 19.70
C LEU A 159 -8.53 -3.20 20.54
N PRO A 160 -8.33 -3.21 21.86
CA PRO A 160 -8.81 -2.11 22.70
C PRO A 160 -8.06 -0.83 22.33
N VAL A 161 -8.81 0.17 21.83
CA VAL A 161 -8.28 1.50 21.46
C VAL A 161 -8.27 2.42 22.67
#